data_AF-A0A7V3XFY6-F1
#
_entry.id   AF-A0A7V3XFY6-F1
#
_cell.length_a   1.000
_cell.length_b   1.000
_cell.length_c   1.000
_cell.angle_alpha   90.00
_cell.angle_beta   90.00
_cell.angle_gamma   90.00
#
_symmetry.space_group_name_H-M   'P 1'
#
loop_
_entity.id
_entity.type
_entity.pdbx_description
1 polymer ?
#
loop_
_entity_poly.entity_id
_entity_poly.type
_entity_poly.pdbx_seq_one_letter_code
_entity_poly.pdbx_strand_id
1 'polypeptide(L)'
;MMRLPIPGDAIAALLALGGAWAALRGARLFVAACRDADAPSASLRLVRGLRGIALAVGAWALAGGLLWEQVWLLVFGAVFLAEEIYETGVVALVLRSAATTEASDARG
;
A
#
# COMPACT_ATOMS: atom_id res chain seq x y z
N MET A 1 -22.05 -15.07 -26.99
CA MET A 1 -21.50 -15.96 -25.95
C MET A 1 -21.01 -15.09 -24.79
N MET A 2 -21.79 -15.01 -23.72
CA MET A 2 -21.43 -14.26 -22.52
C MET A 2 -20.71 -15.25 -21.59
N ARG A 3 -19.37 -15.20 -21.56
CA ARG A 3 -18.61 -15.94 -20.54
C ARG A 3 -18.87 -15.23 -19.21
N LEU A 4 -19.46 -15.93 -18.25
CA LEU A 4 -19.50 -15.47 -16.86
C LEU A 4 -18.05 -15.26 -16.40
N PRO A 5 -17.72 -14.13 -15.75
CA PRO A 5 -16.40 -13.95 -15.18
C PRO A 5 -16.19 -15.07 -14.18
N ILE A 6 -15.14 -15.87 -14.40
CA ILE A 6 -14.65 -16.78 -13.38
C ILE A 6 -14.29 -15.88 -12.17
N PRO A 7 -14.51 -16.29 -10.91
CA PRO A 7 -14.20 -15.45 -9.75
C PRO A 7 -12.81 -14.78 -9.80
N GLY A 8 -11.83 -15.40 -10.46
CA GLY A 8 -10.51 -14.82 -10.72
C GLY A 8 -10.52 -13.53 -11.56
N ASP A 9 -11.37 -13.42 -12.58
CA ASP A 9 -11.44 -12.25 -13.47
C ASP A 9 -11.96 -11.01 -12.73
N ALA A 10 -12.99 -11.22 -11.90
CA ALA A 10 -13.56 -10.16 -11.06
C ALA A 10 -12.56 -9.68 -10.01
N ILE A 11 -11.85 -10.62 -9.35
CA ILE A 11 -10.80 -10.30 -8.38
C ILE A 11 -9.67 -9.54 -9.07
N ALA A 12 -9.22 -9.99 -10.24
CA ALA A 12 -8.16 -9.32 -11.00
C ALA A 12 -8.57 -7.91 -11.42
N ALA A 13 -9.82 -7.70 -11.86
CA ALA A 13 -10.34 -6.38 -12.17
C ALA A 13 -10.35 -5.45 -10.95
N LEU A 14 -10.79 -5.95 -9.79
CA LEU A 14 -10.77 -5.20 -8.53
C LEU A 14 -9.34 -4.85 -8.10
N LEU A 15 -8.41 -5.79 -8.21
CA LEU A 15 -6.99 -5.56 -7.92
C LEU A 15 -6.37 -4.54 -8.88
N ALA A 16 -6.68 -4.62 -10.18
CA ALA A 16 -6.18 -3.69 -11.18
C ALA A 16 -6.68 -2.25 -10.91
N LEU A 17 -7.98 -2.09 -10.66
CA LEU A 17 -8.61 -0.80 -10.37
C LEU A 17 -8.16 -0.24 -9.02
N GLY A 18 -8.13 -1.10 -7.99
CA GLY A 18 -7.64 -0.75 -6.65
C GLY A 18 -6.17 -0.32 -6.68
N GLY A 19 -5.33 -1.06 -7.41
CA GLY A 19 -3.93 -0.72 -7.64
C GLY A 19 -3.77 0.60 -8.40
N ALA A 20 -4.56 0.84 -9.44
CA ALA A 20 -4.52 2.11 -10.18
C ALA A 20 -4.93 3.30 -9.30
N TRP A 21 -5.97 3.14 -8.49
CA TRP A 21 -6.36 4.15 -7.52
C TRP A 21 -5.28 4.41 -6.47
N ALA A 22 -4.67 3.34 -5.93
CA ALA A 22 -3.59 3.42 -4.96
C ALA A 22 -2.36 4.12 -5.54
N ALA A 23 -1.98 3.81 -6.77
CA ALA A 23 -0.89 4.45 -7.50
C ALA A 23 -1.16 5.95 -7.70
N LEU A 24 -2.35 6.31 -8.17
CA LEU A 24 -2.73 7.72 -8.38
C LEU A 24 -2.70 8.50 -7.07
N ARG A 25 -3.28 7.94 -6.00
CA ARG A 25 -3.27 8.57 -4.67
C ARG A 25 -1.85 8.67 -4.12
N GLY A 26 -1.05 7.61 -4.25
CA GLY A 26 0.33 7.54 -3.80
C GLY A 26 1.22 8.56 -4.51
N ALA A 27 1.17 8.59 -5.84
CA ALA A 27 1.91 9.54 -6.66
C ALA A 27 1.54 11.00 -6.35
N ARG A 28 0.24 11.31 -6.15
CA ARG A 28 -0.20 12.65 -5.74
C ARG A 28 0.40 13.08 -4.41
N LEU A 29 0.41 12.19 -3.42
CA LEU A 29 0.99 12.47 -2.09
C LEU A 29 2.51 12.61 -2.16
N PHE A 30 3.18 11.76 -2.94
CA PHE A 30 4.62 11.83 -3.17
C PHE A 30 5.01 13.16 -3.83
N VAL A 31 4.35 13.53 -4.92
CA VAL A 31 4.59 14.80 -5.62
C VAL A 31 4.28 15.99 -4.72
N ALA A 32 3.20 15.94 -3.94
CA ALA A 32 2.87 16.99 -2.99
C ALA A 32 3.95 17.12 -1.90
N ALA A 33 4.52 16.02 -1.42
CA ALA A 33 5.63 16.05 -0.47
C ALA A 33 6.90 16.66 -1.07
N CYS A 34 7.23 16.34 -2.33
CA CYS A 34 8.38 16.91 -3.01
C CYS A 34 8.23 18.41 -3.32
N ARG A 35 6.99 18.87 -3.59
CA ARG A 35 6.71 20.28 -3.88
C ARG A 35 6.73 21.17 -2.64
N ASP A 36 6.44 20.59 -1.48
CA ASP A 36 6.29 21.29 -0.21
C ASP A 36 7.10 20.55 0.86
N ALA A 37 8.40 20.47 0.60
CA ALA A 37 9.36 19.66 1.36
C ALA A 37 9.67 20.23 2.76
N ASP A 38 9.56 21.56 2.90
CA ASP A 38 9.85 22.25 4.16
C ASP A 38 8.68 22.19 5.16
N ALA A 39 7.50 21.72 4.72
CA ALA A 39 6.35 21.60 5.59
C ALA A 39 6.55 20.46 6.62
N PRO A 40 6.12 20.64 7.89
CA PRO A 40 6.21 19.60 8.93
C PRO A 40 5.53 18.26 8.56
N SER A 41 4.58 18.29 7.63
CA SER A 41 3.85 17.10 7.15
C SER A 41 4.48 16.43 5.92
N ALA A 42 5.54 16.99 5.35
CA ALA A 42 6.16 16.51 4.11
C ALA A 42 6.62 15.06 4.21
N SER A 43 7.37 14.70 5.26
CA SER A 43 7.88 13.33 5.48
C SER A 43 6.75 12.30 5.53
N LEU A 44 5.65 12.64 6.21
CA LEU A 44 4.51 11.74 6.37
C LEU A 44 3.68 11.64 5.08
N ARG A 45 3.57 12.71 4.28
CA ARG A 45 3.01 12.65 2.92
C ARG A 45 3.87 11.78 2.01
N LEU A 46 5.19 11.89 2.10
CA LEU A 46 6.14 11.10 1.32
C LEU A 46 6.00 9.60 1.62
N VAL A 47 6.02 9.21 2.90
CA VAL A 47 5.82 7.81 3.31
C VAL A 47 4.48 7.29 2.84
N ARG A 48 3.38 8.03 3.02
CA ARG A 48 2.05 7.61 2.52
C ARG A 48 2.00 7.51 1.00
N GLY A 49 2.75 8.36 0.30
CA GLY A 49 2.91 8.29 -1.14
C GLY A 49 3.55 6.98 -1.58
N LEU A 50 4.70 6.65 -0.97
CA LEU A 50 5.42 5.40 -1.22
C LEU A 50 4.58 4.16 -0.86
N ARG A 51 3.89 4.16 0.28
CA ARG A 51 2.96 3.08 0.67
C ARG A 51 1.88 2.86 -0.39
N GLY A 52 1.28 3.93 -0.92
CA GLY A 52 0.29 3.82 -1.99
C GLY A 52 0.85 3.23 -3.29
N ILE A 53 2.09 3.58 -3.65
CA ILE A 53 2.80 3.03 -4.80
C ILE A 53 3.12 1.54 -4.58
N ALA A 54 3.63 1.17 -3.41
CA ALA A 54 3.91 -0.22 -3.04
C ALA A 54 2.65 -1.10 -3.14
N LEU A 55 1.54 -0.66 -2.54
CA LEU A 55 0.26 -1.36 -2.65
C LEU A 55 -0.18 -1.56 -4.11
N ALA A 56 0.05 -0.57 -4.98
CA ALA A 56 -0.25 -0.69 -6.39
C ALA A 56 0.60 -1.75 -7.09
N VAL A 57 1.90 -1.80 -6.82
CA VAL A 57 2.82 -2.81 -7.37
C VAL A 57 2.37 -4.22 -6.97
N GLY A 58 2.10 -4.44 -5.68
CA GLY A 58 1.61 -5.73 -5.19
C GLY A 58 0.26 -6.13 -5.81
N ALA A 59 -0.69 -5.20 -5.86
CA ALA A 59 -2.01 -5.45 -6.45
C ALA A 59 -1.94 -5.76 -7.96
N TRP A 60 -1.10 -5.06 -8.71
CA TRP A 60 -0.89 -5.33 -10.14
C TRP A 60 -0.13 -6.62 -10.40
N ALA A 61 0.82 -6.99 -9.55
CA ALA A 61 1.44 -8.30 -9.62
C ALA A 61 0.40 -9.42 -9.40
N LEU A 62 -0.45 -9.30 -8.39
CA LEU A 62 -1.54 -10.26 -8.16
C LEU A 62 -2.55 -10.31 -9.31
N ALA A 63 -2.98 -9.15 -9.81
CA ALA A 63 -3.88 -9.06 -10.95
C ALA A 63 -3.27 -9.72 -12.20
N GLY A 64 -2.00 -9.44 -12.49
CA GLY A 64 -1.28 -10.06 -13.60
C GLY A 64 -1.10 -11.56 -13.43
N GLY A 65 -0.78 -12.01 -12.21
CA GLY A 65 -0.69 -13.43 -11.89
C GLY A 65 -2.00 -14.19 -12.13
N LEU A 66 -3.14 -13.55 -11.83
CA LEU A 66 -4.47 -14.12 -12.09
C LEU A 66 -4.82 -14.12 -13.59
N LEU A 67 -4.58 -13.00 -14.30
CA LEU A 67 -4.96 -12.86 -15.72
C LEU A 67 -4.10 -13.68 -16.68
N TRP A 68 -2.82 -13.88 -16.34
CA TRP A 68 -1.86 -14.62 -17.17
C TRP A 68 -1.49 -15.99 -16.59
N GLU A 69 -2.19 -16.43 -15.54
CA GLU A 69 -1.95 -17.71 -14.85
C GLU A 69 -0.48 -17.89 -14.38
N GLN A 70 0.16 -16.78 -13.98
CA GLN A 70 1.56 -16.76 -13.58
C GLN A 70 1.71 -16.88 -12.06
N VAL A 71 2.02 -18.09 -11.59
CA VAL A 71 2.20 -18.39 -10.15
C VAL A 71 3.28 -17.52 -9.52
N TRP A 72 4.39 -17.25 -10.21
CA TRP A 72 5.48 -16.45 -9.66
C TRP A 72 5.05 -15.01 -9.36
N LEU A 73 4.16 -14.43 -10.16
CA LEU A 73 3.58 -13.09 -9.92
C LEU A 73 2.66 -13.10 -8.70
N LEU A 74 1.89 -14.18 -8.52
CA LEU A 74 1.03 -14.36 -7.34
C LEU A 74 1.87 -14.45 -6.06
N VAL A 75 2.92 -15.26 -6.08
CA VAL A 75 3.85 -15.41 -4.93
C VAL A 75 4.53 -14.08 -4.63
N PHE A 76 5.08 -13.42 -5.66
CA PHE A 76 5.71 -12.11 -5.51
C PHE A 76 4.74 -11.10 -4.91
N GLY A 77 3.55 -10.92 -5.50
CA GLY A 77 2.56 -9.95 -5.02
C GLY A 77 2.10 -10.23 -3.59
N ALA A 78 1.91 -11.51 -3.24
CA ALA A 78 1.50 -11.91 -1.89
C ALA A 78 2.60 -11.65 -0.86
N VAL A 79 3.84 -12.06 -1.13
CA VAL A 79 4.98 -11.85 -0.22
C VAL A 79 5.28 -10.37 -0.08
N PHE A 80 5.33 -9.63 -1.20
CA PHE A 80 5.57 -8.19 -1.21
C PHE A 80 4.53 -7.43 -0.37
N LEU A 81 3.24 -7.75 -0.53
CA LEU A 81 2.18 -7.12 0.28
C LEU A 81 2.23 -7.56 1.75
N ALA A 82 2.63 -8.80 2.04
CA ALA A 82 2.80 -9.26 3.41
C ALA A 82 3.93 -8.50 4.13
N GLU A 83 5.07 -8.31 3.46
CA GLU A 83 6.19 -7.49 3.97
C GLU A 83 5.75 -6.04 4.19
N GLU A 84 5.05 -5.46 3.22
CA GLU A 84 4.53 -4.10 3.30
C GLU A 84 3.57 -3.89 4.49
N ILE A 85 2.69 -4.86 4.75
CA ILE A 85 1.77 -4.88 5.90
C ILE A 85 2.55 -5.05 7.20
N TYR A 86 3.52 -5.96 7.23
CA TYR A 86 4.37 -6.20 8.39
C TYR A 86 5.09 -4.91 8.81
N GLU A 87 5.78 -4.26 7.88
CA GLU A 87 6.48 -3.00 8.17
C GLU A 87 5.53 -1.89 8.63
N THR A 88 4.40 -1.72 7.94
CA THR A 88 3.41 -0.70 8.30
C THR A 88 2.84 -0.95 9.70
N GLY A 89 2.54 -2.21 10.02
CA GLY A 89 2.07 -2.64 11.32
C GLY A 89 3.10 -2.38 12.42
N VAL A 90 4.36 -2.73 12.18
CA VAL A 90 5.47 -2.48 13.13
C VAL A 90 5.62 -0.99 13.39
N VAL A 91 5.64 -0.15 12.34
CA VAL A 91 5.73 1.31 12.50
C VAL A 91 4.54 1.86 13.29
N ALA A 92 3.32 1.41 13.00
CA ALA A 92 2.13 1.84 13.74
C ALA A 92 2.20 1.45 15.23
N LEU A 93 2.70 0.26 15.54
CA LEU A 93 2.89 -0.21 16.92
C LEU A 93 3.95 0.61 17.66
N VAL A 94 5.09 0.91 17.03
CA VAL A 94 6.17 1.73 17.62
C VAL A 94 5.69 3.15 17.90
N LEU A 95 4.97 3.77 16.95
CA LEU A 95 4.40 5.11 17.16
C LEU A 95 3.38 5.12 18.29
N ARG A 96 2.55 4.07 18.39
CA ARG A 96 1.58 3.92 19.48
C ARG A 96 2.28 3.76 20.82
N SER A 97 3.34 2.96 20.91
CA SER A 97 4.07 2.78 22.18
C SER A 97 4.75 4.07 22.63
N ALA A 98 5.35 4.83 21.72
CA ALA A 98 5.98 6.11 22.03
C ALA A 98 4.96 7.11 22.62
N ALA A 99 3.78 7.24 21.98
CA ALA A 99 2.72 8.12 22.46
C ALA A 99 2.17 7.71 23.83
N THR A 100 2.09 6.41 24.13
CA THR A 100 1.67 5.94 25.46
C THR A 100 2.70 6.23 26.55
N THR A 101 3.99 6.16 26.23
CA THR A 101 5.08 6.48 27.17
C THR A 101 5.07 7.96 27.52
N GLU A 102 5.03 8.86 26.53
CA GLU A 102 4.96 10.31 26.76
C GLU A 102 3.75 10.72 27.62
N ALA A 103 2.59 10.08 27.39
CA ALA A 103 1.38 10.33 28.16
C ALA A 103 1.44 9.78 29.60
N SER A 104 2.34 8.84 29.88
CA SER A 104 2.60 8.34 31.24
C SER A 104 3.53 9.29 31.99
N ASP A 105 4.60 9.76 31.34
CA ASP A 105 5.57 10.69 31.93
C ASP A 105 4.94 12.05 32.24
N ALA A 106 4.02 12.55 31.40
CA ALA A 106 3.34 13.83 31.66
C ALA A 106 2.33 13.79 32.82
N ARG A 107 2.04 12.60 33.37
CA ARG A 107 1.10 12.39 34.50
C ARG A 107 1.80 12.09 35.83
N GLY A 108 3.11 11.88 35.83
CA GLY A 108 3.94 11.68 37.03
C GLY A 108 4.62 12.96 37.47
#